data_AF-A0A2C9LK74-F1
#
_entry.id   AF-A0A2C9LK74-F1
#
_cell.length_a   1.000
_cell.length_b   1.000
_cell.length_c   1.000
_cell.angle_alpha   90.00
_cell.angle_beta   90.00
_cell.angle_gamma   90.00
#
_symmetry.space_group_name_H-M   'P 1'
#
loop_
_entity.id
_entity.type
_entity.pdbx_description
1 polymer ?
#
loop_
_entity_poly.entity_id
_entity_poly.type
_entity_poly.pdbx_seq_one_letter_code
_entity_poly.pdbx_strand_id
1 'polypeptide(L)'
;MLFSKQSALYISCCMLSAVGLVLIIAGTATPKWTYSNITTAHETTWYSMGLWHNCIDGQCNVTKGAGPGEKISCQVLTITSAVSAFLCSILLFQHLVRQICSIPSPTCYLALAMVTGGSS
;
A
#
# COMPACT_ATOMS: atom_id res chain seq x y z
N MET A 1 8.12 23.09 -25.57
CA MET A 1 8.93 22.10 -24.81
C MET A 1 8.58 22.00 -23.31
N LEU A 2 7.75 22.88 -22.71
CA LEU A 2 7.38 22.81 -21.29
C LEU A 2 6.50 21.59 -20.90
N PHE A 3 5.71 21.05 -21.83
CA PHE A 3 4.86 19.88 -21.58
C PHE A 3 5.64 18.61 -21.22
N SER A 4 6.85 18.42 -21.75
CA SER A 4 7.63 17.20 -21.55
C SER A 4 8.17 17.05 -20.12
N LYS A 5 8.58 18.16 -19.47
CA LYS A 5 9.10 18.13 -18.09
C LYS A 5 7.99 17.92 -17.06
N GLN A 6 6.82 18.54 -17.28
CA GLN A 6 5.67 18.39 -16.38
C GLN A 6 5.16 16.95 -16.38
N SER A 7 4.99 16.33 -17.56
CA SER A 7 4.53 14.94 -17.68
C SER A 7 5.50 13.93 -17.06
N ALA A 8 6.82 14.16 -17.20
CA ALA A 8 7.84 13.29 -16.58
C ALA A 8 7.78 13.32 -15.04
N LEU A 9 7.55 14.50 -14.44
CA LEU A 9 7.36 14.63 -12.99
C LEU A 9 6.10 13.89 -12.53
N TYR A 10 4.99 13.98 -13.26
CA TYR A 10 3.75 13.26 -12.94
C TYR A 10 3.92 11.75 -12.99
N ILE A 11 4.56 11.22 -14.03
CA ILE A 11 4.84 9.79 -14.15
C ILE A 11 5.72 9.32 -12.97
N SER A 12 6.74 10.10 -12.62
CA SER A 12 7.62 9.79 -11.49
C SER A 12 6.83 9.77 -10.17
N CYS A 13 5.95 10.73 -9.93
CA CYS A 13 5.06 10.74 -8.76
C CYS A 13 4.14 9.51 -8.73
N CYS A 14 3.54 9.12 -9.86
CA CYS A 14 2.70 7.91 -9.93
C CYS A 14 3.50 6.66 -9.56
N MET A 15 4.73 6.52 -10.08
CA MET A 15 5.60 5.38 -9.76
C MET A 15 6.01 5.36 -8.29
N LEU A 16 6.42 6.51 -7.72
CA LEU A 16 6.72 6.60 -6.29
C LEU A 16 5.51 6.27 -5.42
N SER A 17 4.32 6.75 -5.80
CA SER A 17 3.07 6.46 -5.07
C SER A 17 2.73 4.97 -5.10
N ALA A 18 2.86 4.32 -6.26
CA ALA A 18 2.66 2.88 -6.40
C ALA A 18 3.66 2.07 -5.56
N VAL A 19 4.95 2.42 -5.61
CA VAL A 19 5.98 1.78 -4.79
C VAL A 19 5.70 1.98 -3.30
N GLY A 20 5.32 3.20 -2.88
CA GLY A 20 4.93 3.49 -1.50
C GLY A 20 3.77 2.61 -1.03
N LEU A 21 2.74 2.44 -1.86
CA LEU A 21 1.59 1.59 -1.57
C LEU A 21 2.01 0.12 -1.41
N VAL A 22 2.86 -0.39 -2.31
CA VAL A 22 3.40 -1.76 -2.22
C VAL A 22 4.22 -1.95 -0.95
N LEU A 23 5.04 -0.98 -0.56
CA LEU A 23 5.82 -1.03 0.68
C LEU A 23 4.94 -1.03 1.92
N ILE A 24 3.83 -0.27 1.94
CA ILE A 24 2.85 -0.30 3.04
C ILE A 24 2.24 -1.71 3.15
N ILE A 25 1.79 -2.30 2.04
CA ILE A 25 1.21 -3.65 2.05
C ILE A 25 2.24 -4.68 2.51
N ALA A 26 3.45 -4.66 1.95
CA ALA A 26 4.50 -5.59 2.30
C ALA A 26 4.90 -5.46 3.78
N GLY A 27 5.10 -4.24 4.27
CA GLY A 27 5.45 -3.98 5.67
C GLY A 27 4.40 -4.50 6.63
N THR A 28 3.12 -4.39 6.27
CA THR A 28 2.00 -4.76 7.16
C THR A 28 1.69 -6.24 7.14
N ALA A 29 1.91 -6.92 6.01
CA ALA A 29 1.84 -8.37 5.91
C ALA A 29 2.99 -9.08 6.66
N THR A 30 4.14 -8.42 6.80
CA THR A 30 5.33 -9.04 7.41
C THR A 30 5.17 -9.16 8.94
N PRO A 31 5.32 -10.34 9.55
CA PRO A 31 5.12 -10.52 10.99
C PRO A 31 6.34 -10.11 11.85
N LYS A 32 7.16 -9.16 11.40
CA LYS A 32 8.45 -8.77 12.00
C LYS A 32 8.46 -7.35 12.58
N TRP A 33 7.32 -6.89 13.08
CA TRP A 33 7.19 -5.56 13.69
C TRP A 33 7.86 -5.49 15.05
N THR A 34 7.80 -6.59 15.79
CA THR A 34 8.52 -6.77 17.04
C THR A 34 9.13 -8.17 17.05
N TYR A 35 10.38 -8.26 17.45
CA TYR A 35 11.09 -9.52 17.57
C TYR A 35 11.64 -9.64 18.97
N SER A 36 11.35 -10.76 19.63
CA SER A 36 11.82 -11.04 20.98
C SER A 36 12.28 -12.49 21.06
N ASN A 37 13.45 -12.69 21.65
CA ASN A 37 13.96 -14.01 21.98
C ASN A 37 13.79 -14.22 23.48
N ILE A 38 13.10 -15.30 23.85
CA ILE A 38 12.97 -15.73 25.23
C ILE A 38 13.87 -16.95 25.41
N THR A 39 14.98 -16.75 26.12
CA THR A 39 15.86 -17.85 26.51
C THR A 39 15.52 -18.27 27.94
N THR A 40 15.01 -19.49 28.08
CA THR A 40 14.87 -20.15 29.39
C THR A 40 16.02 -21.13 29.59
N ALA A 41 16.19 -21.66 30.81
CA ALA A 41 17.33 -22.50 31.18
C ALA A 41 17.55 -23.75 30.30
N HIS A 42 16.52 -24.17 29.54
CA HIS A 42 16.57 -25.36 28.67
C HIS A 42 16.12 -25.14 27.23
N GLU A 43 15.62 -23.94 26.86
CA GLU A 43 15.05 -23.71 25.53
C GLU A 43 15.10 -22.24 25.12
N THR A 44 15.34 -21.99 23.83
CA THR A 44 15.32 -20.67 23.20
C THR A 44 14.12 -20.59 22.27
N THR A 45 13.16 -19.73 22.60
CA THR A 45 11.92 -19.56 21.83
C THR A 45 11.93 -18.22 21.10
N TRP A 46 11.69 -18.26 19.79
CA TRP A 46 11.69 -17.08 18.93
C TRP A 46 10.27 -16.56 18.71
N TYR A 47 9.99 -15.36 19.19
CA TYR A 47 8.71 -14.68 19.01
C TYR A 47 8.86 -13.56 17.99
N SER A 48 8.05 -13.61 16.94
CA SER A 48 7.92 -12.56 15.94
C SER A 48 6.48 -12.07 15.94
N MET A 49 6.25 -10.83 16.38
CA MET A 49 4.92 -10.23 16.40
C MET A 49 4.75 -9.31 15.19
N GLY A 50 3.66 -9.53 14.47
CA GLY A 50 3.18 -8.69 13.40
C GLY A 50 1.93 -7.91 13.76
N LEU A 51 1.44 -7.18 12.76
CA LEU A 51 0.18 -6.45 12.86
C LEU A 51 -1.05 -7.39 12.81
N TRP A 52 -0.95 -8.48 12.03
CA TRP A 52 -2.05 -9.43 11.78
C TRP A 52 -1.75 -10.87 12.22
N HIS A 53 -0.47 -11.21 12.35
CA HIS A 53 -0.01 -12.55 12.67
C HIS A 53 1.11 -12.48 13.72
N ASN A 54 1.11 -13.44 14.64
CA ASN A 54 2.24 -13.68 15.52
C ASN A 54 2.82 -15.05 15.18
N CYS A 55 4.15 -15.16 15.18
CA CYS A 55 4.85 -16.40 14.94
C CYS A 55 5.70 -16.77 16.16
N ILE A 56 5.67 -18.05 16.54
CA ILE A 56 6.47 -18.65 17.61
C ILE A 56 7.23 -19.82 16.99
N ASP A 57 8.56 -19.79 17.01
CA ASP A 57 9.42 -20.83 16.42
C ASP A 57 9.02 -21.24 14.98
N GLY A 58 8.64 -20.26 14.17
CA GLY A 58 8.20 -20.46 12.79
C GLY A 58 6.74 -20.87 12.61
N GLN A 59 6.01 -21.18 13.68
CA GLN A 59 4.57 -21.44 13.65
C GLN A 59 3.80 -20.13 13.77
N CYS A 60 3.10 -19.72 12.70
CA CYS A 60 2.36 -18.47 12.65
C CYS A 60 0.87 -18.67 12.88
N ASN A 61 0.27 -17.85 13.75
CA ASN A 61 -1.17 -17.84 14.00
C ASN A 61 -1.73 -16.43 13.84
N VAL A 62 -2.98 -16.33 13.42
CA VAL A 62 -3.69 -15.05 13.33
C VAL A 62 -3.79 -14.46 14.72
N THR A 63 -3.49 -13.16 14.86
CA THR A 63 -3.72 -12.45 16.12
C THR A 63 -5.22 -12.40 16.40
N LYS A 64 -5.73 -13.34 17.20
CA LYS A 64 -7.08 -13.25 17.78
C LYS A 64 -7.01 -12.16 18.85
N GLY A 65 -7.73 -11.07 18.62
CA GLY A 65 -7.58 -9.80 19.34
C GLY A 65 -7.52 -9.94 20.87
N ALA A 66 -6.47 -9.34 21.45
CA ALA A 66 -6.36 -8.77 22.80
C ALA A 66 -4.87 -8.55 23.09
N GLY A 67 -4.29 -7.51 22.50
CA GLY A 67 -2.96 -6.97 22.84
C GLY A 67 -3.05 -5.44 22.92
N PRO A 68 -2.12 -4.75 23.61
CA PRO A 68 -2.29 -3.41 24.18
C PRO A 68 -2.80 -2.41 23.14
N GLY A 69 -3.59 -1.41 23.58
CA GLY A 69 -4.28 -0.44 22.70
C GLY A 69 -3.42 0.18 21.58
N GLU A 70 -2.10 0.21 21.74
CA GLU A 70 -1.13 0.58 20.69
C GLU A 70 -1.25 -0.24 19.40
N LYS A 71 -1.55 -1.55 19.46
CA LYS A 71 -1.69 -2.39 18.26
C LYS A 71 -2.91 -2.01 17.43
N ILE A 72 -4.01 -1.64 18.09
CA ILE A 72 -5.25 -1.20 17.43
C ILE A 72 -5.01 0.16 16.75
N SER A 73 -4.32 1.09 17.42
CA SER A 73 -3.95 2.38 16.83
C SER A 73 -3.09 2.22 15.57
N CYS A 74 -2.10 1.33 15.60
CA CYS A 74 -1.25 1.05 14.43
C CYS A 74 -2.02 0.38 13.28
N GLN A 75 -2.95 -0.52 13.58
CA GLN A 75 -3.84 -1.13 12.58
C GLN A 75 -4.69 -0.07 11.87
N VAL A 76 -5.35 0.80 12.63
CA VAL A 76 -6.20 1.86 12.08
C VAL A 76 -5.37 2.85 11.25
N LEU A 77 -4.19 3.23 11.72
CA LEU A 77 -3.29 4.13 10.99
C LEU A 77 -2.81 3.50 9.66
N THR A 78 -2.53 2.20 9.69
CA THR A 78 -2.14 1.45 8.49
C THR A 78 -3.27 1.41 7.47
N ILE A 79 -4.49 1.11 7.90
CA ILE A 79 -5.64 1.02 6.98
C ILE A 79 -5.93 2.39 6.38
N THR A 80 -5.96 3.44 7.21
CA THR A 80 -6.25 4.81 6.75
C THR A 80 -5.17 5.33 5.80
N SER A 81 -3.89 5.06 6.06
CA SER A 81 -2.79 5.39 5.14
C SER A 81 -2.88 4.62 3.82
N ALA A 82 -3.21 3.32 3.84
CA ALA A 82 -3.41 2.55 2.61
C ALA A 82 -4.59 3.05 1.78
N VAL A 83 -5.73 3.35 2.41
CA VAL A 83 -6.93 3.87 1.73
C VAL A 83 -6.66 5.25 1.14
N SER A 84 -6.03 6.16 1.88
CA SER A 84 -5.69 7.49 1.38
C SER A 84 -4.68 7.44 0.22
N ALA A 85 -3.66 6.57 0.30
CA ALA A 85 -2.71 6.35 -0.80
C ALA A 85 -3.39 5.79 -2.05
N PHE A 86 -4.34 4.86 -1.89
CA PHE A 86 -5.10 4.31 -3.00
C PHE A 86 -5.97 5.37 -3.68
N LEU A 87 -6.71 6.17 -2.91
CA LEU A 87 -7.52 7.28 -3.44
C LEU A 87 -6.64 8.32 -4.15
N CYS A 88 -5.48 8.65 -3.58
CA CYS A 88 -4.54 9.59 -4.19
C CYS A 88 -4.01 9.05 -5.53
N SER A 89 -3.70 7.75 -5.60
CA SER A 89 -3.26 7.09 -6.84
C SER A 89 -4.33 7.15 -7.93
N ILE A 90 -5.61 6.96 -7.58
CA ILE A 90 -6.73 7.08 -8.52
C ILE A 90 -6.82 8.51 -9.06
N LEU A 91 -6.76 9.53 -8.19
CA LEU A 91 -6.82 10.93 -8.62
C LEU A 91 -5.64 11.31 -9.52
N LEU A 92 -4.42 10.89 -9.18
CA LEU A 92 -3.24 11.10 -10.02
C LEU A 92 -3.39 10.44 -11.39
N PHE A 93 -3.92 9.21 -11.43
CA PHE A 93 -4.19 8.50 -12.68
C PHE A 93 -5.23 9.23 -13.52
N GLN A 94 -6.34 9.68 -12.93
CA GLN A 94 -7.35 10.48 -13.62
C GLN A 94 -6.78 11.79 -14.19
N HIS A 95 -5.93 12.49 -13.42
CA HIS A 95 -5.25 13.69 -13.89
C HIS A 95 -4.29 13.40 -15.05
N LEU A 96 -3.53 12.31 -14.98
CA LEU A 96 -2.62 11.88 -16.04
C LEU A 96 -3.39 11.58 -17.33
N VAL A 97 -4.49 10.81 -17.24
CA VAL A 97 -5.36 10.52 -18.38
C VAL A 97 -5.93 11.81 -18.96
N ARG A 98 -6.40 12.75 -18.11
CA ARG A 98 -6.95 14.03 -18.57
C ARG A 98 -5.91 14.91 -19.26
N GLN A 99 -4.65 14.91 -18.80
CA GLN A 99 -3.56 15.63 -19.45
C GLN A 99 -3.18 15.03 -20.81
N ILE A 100 -3.15 13.70 -20.90
CA ILE A 100 -2.89 13.00 -22.18
C ILE A 100 -4.06 13.26 -23.15
N CYS A 101 -5.29 13.31 -22.64
CA CYS A 101 -6.51 13.52 -23.43
C CYS A 101 -6.88 14.96 -23.73
N SER A 102 -6.12 15.94 -23.24
CA SER A 102 -6.23 17.31 -23.76
C SER A 102 -5.64 17.44 -25.18
N ILE A 103 -4.98 16.39 -25.69
CA ILE A 103 -4.51 16.28 -27.07
C ILE A 103 -5.53 15.41 -27.81
N PRO A 104 -6.23 15.91 -28.85
CA PRO A 104 -7.26 15.14 -29.55
C PRO A 104 -6.61 13.96 -30.28
N SER A 105 -6.70 12.77 -29.69
CA SER A 105 -6.24 11.51 -30.29
C SER A 105 -7.29 10.41 -30.06
N PRO A 106 -7.51 9.51 -31.03
CA PRO A 106 -8.53 8.44 -30.94
C PRO A 106 -8.27 7.47 -29.79
N THR A 107 -7.00 7.28 -29.41
CA THR A 107 -6.58 6.50 -28.23
C THR A 107 -7.14 7.03 -26.92
N CYS A 108 -7.42 8.33 -26.85
CA CYS A 108 -7.90 8.97 -25.63
C CYS A 108 -9.38 8.75 -25.38
N TYR A 109 -10.21 8.65 -26.41
CA TYR A 109 -11.61 8.23 -26.25
C TYR A 109 -11.71 6.80 -25.69
N LEU A 110 -10.79 5.91 -26.10
CA LEU A 110 -10.69 4.53 -25.62
C LEU A 110 -10.22 4.46 -24.16
N ALA A 111 -9.20 5.23 -23.79
CA ALA A 111 -8.73 5.33 -22.40
C ALA A 111 -9.80 5.93 -21.48
N LEU A 112 -10.52 6.97 -21.93
CA LEU A 112 -11.62 7.55 -21.16
C LEU A 112 -12.75 6.55 -20.94
N ALA A 113 -13.16 5.82 -21.99
CA ALA A 113 -14.23 4.83 -21.93
C ALA A 113 -13.92 3.65 -20.99
N MET A 114 -12.66 3.21 -20.93
CA MET A 114 -12.23 2.17 -19.99
C MET A 114 -12.19 2.66 -18.53
N VAL A 115 -11.89 3.94 -18.30
CA VAL A 115 -11.84 4.53 -16.96
C VAL A 115 -13.23 4.90 -16.43
N THR A 116 -14.14 5.36 -17.29
CA THR A 116 -15.51 5.72 -16.89
C THR A 116 -16.45 4.53 -16.76
N GLY A 117 -16.00 3.31 -17.11
CA GLY A 117 -16.84 2.11 -17.03
C GLY A 117 -18.14 2.33 -17.79
N GLY A 118 -18.05 2.44 -19.12
CA GLY A 118 -19.22 2.46 -19.99
C GLY A 118 -19.98 1.14 -19.91
N SER A 119 -20.79 0.96 -18.88
CA SER A 119 -21.91 0.04 -18.87
C SER A 119 -22.99 0.62 -19.81
N SER A 120 -22.90 0.24 -21.08
CA SER A 120 -24.05 0.24 -22.00
C SER A 120 -24.98 -0.91 -21.67
#